data_AF-A0A926GZ17-F1
#
_entry.id   AF-A0A926GZ17-F1
#
_cell.length_a   1.000
_cell.length_b   1.000
_cell.length_c   1.000
_cell.angle_alpha   90.00
_cell.angle_beta   90.00
_cell.angle_gamma   90.00
#
_symmetry.space_group_name_H-M   'P 1'
#
loop_
_entity.id
_entity.type
_entity.pdbx_description
1 polymer ?
#
loop_
_entity_poly.entity_id
_entity_poly.type
_entity_poly.pdbx_seq_one_letter_code
_entity_poly.pdbx_strand_id
1 'polypeptide(L)'
;MITTNFPERETANGIPCPACGVPHPPADIFCPHCGKAVGGLPYIREEFEGSRRQYERFADAVTHFVSAPSYFGVHLFWVAAWILLNSGAVMAIHRFDPPPSFDLLSLLLSVEAIFLTGFLLVSQNREVDYERKRAELEYENTVQTNRLLGEIHLQLATIANRVERIESDLRIER
;
A
#
# COMPACT_ATOMS: atom_id res chain seq x y z
N MET A 1 11.59 -16.20 15.32
CA MET A 1 10.68 -17.35 15.46
C MET A 1 9.37 -16.82 16.03
N ILE A 2 8.52 -16.24 15.18
CA ILE A 2 7.19 -15.79 15.60
C ILE A 2 6.38 -17.06 15.77
N THR A 3 6.16 -17.46 17.02
CA THR A 3 5.26 -18.56 17.32
C THR A 3 3.88 -18.09 16.88
N THR A 4 3.23 -18.79 15.94
CA THR A 4 1.80 -18.62 15.69
C THR A 4 1.05 -19.27 16.85
N ASN A 5 1.25 -18.71 18.04
CA ASN A 5 0.39 -18.95 19.16
C ASN A 5 -0.83 -18.07 18.91
N PHE A 6 -1.75 -18.54 18.05
CA PHE A 6 -3.09 -17.96 18.00
C PHE A 6 -3.58 -18.01 19.45
N PRO A 7 -3.78 -16.87 20.12
CA PRO A 7 -4.19 -16.92 21.50
C PRO A 7 -5.54 -17.63 21.53
N GLU A 8 -5.65 -18.75 22.23
CA GLU A 8 -6.92 -19.48 22.43
C GLU A 8 -8.04 -18.58 22.99
N ARG A 9 -7.72 -17.35 23.43
CA ARG A 9 -8.67 -16.30 23.82
C ARG A 9 -9.37 -15.61 22.65
N GLU A 10 -8.80 -15.53 21.44
CA GLU A 10 -9.41 -14.88 20.27
C GLU A 10 -10.56 -15.70 19.68
N THR A 11 -10.51 -17.03 19.81
CA THR A 11 -11.57 -17.92 19.31
C THR A 11 -12.84 -17.88 20.16
N ALA A 12 -12.74 -17.49 21.44
CA ALA A 12 -13.87 -17.44 22.37
C ALA A 12 -14.77 -16.19 22.21
N ASN A 13 -14.21 -15.05 21.79
CA ASN A 13 -14.92 -13.77 21.64
C ASN A 13 -15.04 -13.29 20.17
N GLY A 14 -14.53 -14.07 19.21
CA GLY A 14 -14.44 -13.67 17.81
C GLY A 14 -13.19 -12.85 17.51
N ILE A 15 -12.71 -12.94 16.27
CA ILE A 15 -11.53 -12.23 15.79
C ILE A 15 -11.94 -10.77 15.50
N PRO A 16 -11.42 -9.77 16.23
CA PRO A 16 -11.76 -8.38 15.98
C PRO A 16 -11.16 -7.92 14.65
N CYS A 17 -11.95 -7.22 13.85
CA CYS A 17 -11.45 -6.60 12.63
C CYS A 17 -10.47 -5.46 12.98
N PRO A 18 -9.27 -5.42 12.38
CA PRO A 18 -8.28 -4.37 12.68
C PRO A 18 -8.76 -2.96 12.28
N ALA A 19 -9.67 -2.85 11.31
CA ALA A 19 -10.14 -1.55 10.83
C ALA A 19 -11.34 -0.98 11.60
N CYS A 20 -12.30 -1.82 11.99
CA CYS A 20 -13.54 -1.37 12.65
C CYS A 20 -13.73 -1.91 14.08
N GLY A 21 -12.89 -2.83 14.53
CA GLY A 21 -12.97 -3.43 15.87
C GLY A 21 -14.12 -4.40 16.08
N VAL A 22 -14.98 -4.63 15.07
CA VAL A 22 -16.12 -5.55 15.18
C VAL A 22 -15.60 -6.99 15.24
N PRO A 23 -16.06 -7.81 16.21
CA PRO A 23 -15.66 -9.22 16.31
C PRO A 23 -16.37 -10.08 15.24
N HIS A 24 -15.61 -10.98 14.61
CA HIS A 24 -16.08 -11.90 13.59
C HIS A 24 -15.85 -13.37 13.99
N PRO A 25 -16.73 -14.30 13.58
CA PRO A 25 -16.48 -15.72 13.78
C PRO A 25 -15.22 -16.18 13.01
N PRO A 26 -14.52 -17.23 13.47
CA PRO A 26 -13.26 -17.68 12.85
C PRO A 26 -13.38 -18.16 11.40
N ALA A 27 -14.60 -18.44 10.94
CA ALA A 27 -14.88 -18.88 9.58
C ALA A 27 -14.91 -17.72 8.56
N ASP A 28 -15.10 -16.48 9.03
CA ASP A 28 -15.11 -15.32 8.14
C ASP A 28 -13.66 -14.96 7.75
N ILE A 29 -13.40 -14.85 6.44
CA ILE A 29 -12.11 -14.40 5.91
C ILE A 29 -12.11 -12.88 5.70
N PHE A 30 -13.27 -12.31 5.34
CA PHE A 30 -13.45 -10.89 5.07
C PHE A 30 -14.58 -10.29 5.92
N CYS A 31 -14.34 -9.10 6.46
CA CYS A 31 -15.35 -8.31 7.16
C CYS A 31 -16.39 -7.74 6.17
N PRO A 32 -17.69 -8.01 6.32
CA PRO A 32 -18.74 -7.46 5.44
C PRO A 32 -18.91 -5.94 5.55
N HIS A 33 -18.53 -5.34 6.69
CA HIS A 33 -18.71 -3.92 6.95
C HIS A 33 -17.67 -3.05 6.25
N CYS A 34 -16.39 -3.45 6.27
CA CYS A 34 -15.29 -2.66 5.73
C CYS A 34 -14.49 -3.35 4.61
N GLY A 35 -14.79 -4.60 4.28
CA GLY A 35 -14.12 -5.38 3.22
C GLY A 35 -12.69 -5.81 3.56
N LYS A 36 -12.21 -5.60 4.79
CA LYS A 36 -10.86 -5.99 5.22
C LYS A 36 -10.80 -7.46 5.60
N ALA A 37 -9.65 -8.09 5.38
CA ALA A 37 -9.38 -9.42 5.87
C ALA A 37 -9.38 -9.41 7.41
N VAL A 38 -10.02 -10.41 8.02
CA VAL A 38 -10.06 -10.63 9.47
C VAL A 38 -9.06 -11.73 9.83
N GLY A 39 -8.16 -11.45 10.77
CA GLY A 39 -7.10 -12.39 11.16
C GLY A 39 -6.06 -11.74 12.08
N GLY A 40 -5.21 -12.57 12.68
CA GLY A 40 -4.21 -12.14 13.66
C GLY A 40 -2.94 -11.49 13.08
N LEU A 41 -2.88 -11.25 11.77
CA LEU A 41 -1.74 -10.58 11.15
C LEU A 41 -2.02 -9.07 11.05
N PRO A 42 -1.26 -8.22 11.76
CA PRO A 42 -1.44 -6.78 11.72
C PRO A 42 -1.13 -6.21 10.33
N TYR A 43 -1.85 -5.16 9.94
CA TYR A 43 -1.61 -4.49 8.66
C TYR A 43 -0.34 -3.64 8.77
N ILE A 44 0.69 -3.94 7.98
CA ILE A 44 2.02 -3.27 8.01
C ILE A 44 1.93 -1.73 7.98
N ARG A 45 0.88 -1.15 7.37
CA ARG A 45 0.69 0.30 7.30
C ARG A 45 0.72 0.99 8.66
N GLU A 46 0.09 0.39 9.67
CA GLU A 46 -0.05 1.00 10.99
C GLU A 46 1.31 1.19 11.68
N GLU A 47 2.25 0.28 11.44
CA GLU A 47 3.59 0.33 12.03
C GLU A 47 4.49 1.38 11.38
N PHE A 48 4.32 1.62 10.08
CA PHE A 48 5.08 2.66 9.39
C PHE A 48 4.52 4.07 9.55
N GLU A 49 3.21 4.22 9.78
CA GLU A 49 2.59 5.53 9.98
C GLU A 49 3.12 6.25 11.23
N GLY A 50 3.55 5.50 12.26
CA GLY A 50 4.11 6.04 13.50
C GLY A 50 5.51 6.67 13.38
N SER A 51 6.26 6.40 12.30
CA SER A 51 7.67 6.84 12.16
C SER A 51 7.88 7.98 11.13
N ARG A 52 6.82 8.68 10.73
CA ARG A 52 6.88 9.70 9.67
C ARG A 52 7.69 10.93 10.08
N ARG A 53 8.72 11.25 9.31
CA ARG A 53 9.50 12.49 9.51
C ARG A 53 8.70 13.70 9.02
N GLN A 54 8.97 14.88 9.58
CA GLN A 54 8.21 16.10 9.27
C GLN A 54 8.26 16.47 7.78
N TYR A 55 9.41 16.29 7.11
CA TYR A 55 9.52 16.56 5.68
C TYR A 55 8.69 15.59 4.81
N GLU A 56 8.45 14.36 5.26
CA GLU A 56 7.64 13.37 4.54
C GLU A 56 6.16 13.74 4.62
N ARG A 57 5.71 14.28 5.76
CA ARG A 57 4.35 14.81 5.90
C ARG A 57 4.12 16.00 4.99
N PHE A 58 5.12 16.87 4.85
CA PHE A 58 5.05 18.01 3.92
C PHE A 58 5.05 17.55 2.47
N ALA A 59 5.95 16.63 2.09
CA ALA A 59 6.00 16.06 0.75
C ALA A 59 4.67 15.38 0.37
N ASP A 60 4.06 14.63 1.29
CA ASP A 60 2.74 14.02 1.06
C ASP A 60 1.65 15.07 0.81
N ALA A 61 1.63 16.15 1.61
CA ALA A 61 0.64 17.20 1.46
C ALA A 61 0.75 17.88 0.09
N VAL A 62 1.99 18.14 -0.36
CA VAL A 62 2.26 18.70 -1.69
C VAL A 62 1.89 17.71 -2.79
N THR A 63 2.31 16.44 -2.70
CA THR A 63 1.97 15.41 -3.69
C THR A 63 0.46 15.19 -3.80
N HIS A 64 -0.27 15.22 -2.68
CA HIS A 64 -1.72 15.11 -2.68
C HIS A 64 -2.39 16.34 -3.31
N PHE A 65 -1.84 17.54 -3.07
CA PHE A 65 -2.34 18.77 -3.69
C PHE A 65 -2.10 18.78 -5.20
N VAL A 66 -0.90 18.40 -5.65
CA VAL A 66 -0.49 18.41 -7.07
C VAL A 66 -1.21 17.31 -7.86
N SER A 67 -1.51 16.18 -7.22
CA SER A 67 -2.26 15.09 -7.86
C SER A 67 -3.77 15.36 -7.94
N ALA A 68 -4.27 16.44 -7.32
CA ALA A 68 -5.68 16.81 -7.43
C ALA A 68 -6.02 17.31 -8.85
N PRO A 69 -7.15 16.87 -9.46
CA PRO A 69 -7.56 17.33 -10.79
C PRO A 69 -7.70 18.85 -10.93
N SER A 70 -8.05 19.54 -9.84
CA SER A 70 -8.18 21.00 -9.79
C SER A 70 -6.86 21.75 -9.96
N TYR A 71 -5.73 21.13 -9.59
CA TYR A 71 -4.40 21.74 -9.68
C TYR A 71 -4.09 22.16 -11.12
N PHE A 72 -4.33 21.25 -12.07
CA PHE A 72 -4.09 21.49 -13.49
C PHE A 72 -4.87 22.69 -14.03
N GLY A 73 -6.13 22.87 -13.61
CA GLY A 73 -6.96 24.00 -14.04
C GLY A 73 -6.43 25.34 -13.54
N VAL A 74 -6.07 25.42 -12.25
CA VAL A 74 -5.48 26.63 -11.65
C VAL A 74 -4.12 26.95 -12.26
N HIS A 75 -3.28 25.94 -12.47
CA HIS A 75 -1.94 26.10 -13.05
C HIS A 75 -2.01 26.56 -14.50
N LEU A 76 -2.91 25.99 -15.31
CA LEU A 76 -3.15 26.44 -16.69
C LEU A 76 -3.67 27.88 -16.74
N PHE A 77 -4.60 28.23 -15.86
CA PHE A 77 -5.12 29.60 -15.75
C PHE A 77 -4.00 30.59 -15.39
N TRP A 78 -3.14 30.24 -14.42
CA TRP A 78 -2.00 31.05 -14.02
C TRP A 78 -1.02 31.31 -15.17
N VAL A 79 -0.64 30.25 -15.90
CA VAL A 79 0.25 30.36 -17.07
C VAL A 79 -0.40 31.20 -18.18
N ALA A 80 -1.67 30.96 -18.49
CA ALA A 80 -2.40 31.72 -19.49
C ALA A 80 -2.53 33.21 -19.11
N ALA A 81 -2.78 33.51 -17.83
CA ALA A 81 -2.83 34.87 -17.31
C ALA A 81 -1.47 35.55 -17.43
N TRP A 82 -0.36 34.85 -17.12
CA TRP A 82 0.99 35.38 -17.27
C TRP A 82 1.31 35.77 -18.72
N ILE A 83 0.98 34.89 -19.67
CA ILE A 83 1.16 35.14 -21.10
C ILE A 83 0.30 36.33 -21.53
N LEU A 84 -0.97 36.39 -21.13
CA LEU A 84 -1.87 37.48 -21.51
C LEU A 84 -1.37 38.85 -21.01
N LEU A 85 -0.93 38.92 -19.74
CA LEU A 85 -0.38 40.14 -19.15
C LEU A 85 0.90 40.61 -19.87
N ASN A 86 1.78 39.68 -20.25
CA ASN A 86 3.07 40.02 -20.88
C ASN A 86 3.04 40.10 -22.42
N SER A 87 1.97 39.62 -23.06
CA SER A 87 1.74 39.71 -24.52
C SER A 87 1.51 41.14 -25.03
N GLY A 88 1.33 42.10 -24.13
CA GLY A 88 1.01 43.49 -24.49
C GLY A 88 -0.47 43.74 -24.75
N ALA A 89 -1.36 42.76 -24.49
CA ALA A 89 -2.80 42.92 -24.51
C ALA A 89 -3.31 43.93 -23.46
N VAL A 90 -2.55 44.13 -22.38
CA VAL A 90 -2.82 45.13 -21.34
C VAL A 90 -1.84 46.29 -21.50
N MET A 91 -2.28 47.39 -22.13
CA MET A 91 -1.44 48.56 -22.41
C MET A 91 -0.97 49.34 -21.17
N ALA A 92 -1.47 49.01 -19.97
CA ALA A 92 -1.17 49.72 -18.73
C ALA A 92 0.04 49.18 -17.94
N ILE A 93 0.63 48.04 -18.35
CA ILE A 93 1.70 47.37 -17.58
C ILE A 93 2.99 47.32 -18.41
N HIS A 94 4.12 47.69 -17.80
CA HIS A 94 5.44 47.57 -18.42
C HIS A 94 5.76 46.08 -18.62
N ARG A 95 6.16 45.69 -19.84
CA ARG A 95 6.42 44.28 -20.18
C ARG A 95 7.70 43.82 -19.49
N PHE A 96 7.55 42.99 -18.46
CA PHE A 96 8.69 42.46 -17.70
C PHE A 96 9.26 41.16 -18.31
N ASP A 97 8.42 40.40 -19.04
CA ASP A 97 8.81 39.16 -19.72
C ASP A 97 8.42 39.22 -21.22
N PRO A 98 9.19 39.92 -22.08
CA PRO A 98 8.81 40.19 -23.46
C PRO A 98 8.74 38.90 -24.32
N PRO A 99 7.77 38.80 -25.26
CA PRO A 99 7.81 37.75 -26.27
C PRO A 99 9.06 37.90 -27.15
N PRO A 100 9.65 36.80 -27.68
CA PRO A 100 9.00 35.51 -27.93
C PRO A 100 9.27 34.37 -26.94
N SER A 101 10.31 34.45 -26.09
CA SER A 101 10.81 33.30 -25.32
C SER A 101 10.30 33.17 -23.88
N PHE A 102 9.77 34.25 -23.28
CA PHE A 102 9.27 34.25 -21.91
C PHE A 102 10.24 33.59 -20.91
N ASP A 103 11.47 34.12 -20.83
CA ASP A 103 12.60 33.48 -20.13
C ASP A 103 12.32 33.32 -18.62
N LEU A 104 11.59 34.27 -18.02
CA LEU A 104 11.26 34.22 -16.60
C LEU A 104 10.19 33.17 -16.29
N LEU A 105 9.16 33.07 -17.12
CA LEU A 105 8.14 32.02 -17.00
C LEU A 105 8.77 30.64 -17.16
N SER A 106 9.63 30.48 -18.16
CA SER A 106 10.33 29.22 -18.44
C SER A 106 11.24 28.80 -17.29
N LEU A 107 11.98 29.74 -16.72
CA LEU A 107 12.79 29.50 -15.53
C LEU A 107 11.93 29.06 -14.33
N LEU A 108 10.83 29.77 -14.07
CA LEU A 108 9.93 29.47 -12.94
C LEU A 108 9.32 28.06 -13.07
N LEU A 109 8.79 27.72 -14.24
CA LEU A 109 8.23 26.40 -14.52
C LEU A 109 9.28 25.29 -14.39
N SER A 110 10.53 25.55 -14.81
CA SER A 110 11.61 24.56 -14.68
C SER A 110 11.96 24.27 -13.22
N VAL A 111 12.04 25.31 -12.39
CA VAL A 111 12.31 25.18 -10.95
C VAL A 111 11.15 24.46 -10.26
N GLU A 112 9.92 24.82 -10.60
CA GLU A 112 8.71 24.16 -10.10
C GLU A 112 8.71 22.66 -10.44
N ALA A 113 9.03 22.28 -11.67
CA ALA A 113 9.12 20.89 -12.10
C ALA A 113 10.16 20.08 -11.30
N ILE A 114 11.31 20.68 -10.96
CA ILE A 114 12.34 20.05 -10.11
C ILE A 114 11.78 19.77 -8.72
N PHE A 115 11.08 20.73 -8.11
CA PHE A 115 10.45 20.55 -6.79
C PHE A 115 9.37 19.45 -6.82
N LEU A 116 8.48 19.47 -7.81
CA LEU A 116 7.43 18.45 -7.96
C LEU A 116 8.03 17.04 -8.10
N THR A 117 9.07 16.92 -8.92
CA THR A 117 9.80 15.65 -9.09
C THR A 117 10.44 15.20 -7.79
N GLY A 118 11.05 16.12 -7.03
CA GLY A 118 11.62 15.83 -5.72
C GLY A 118 10.59 15.30 -4.72
N PHE A 119 9.42 15.94 -4.61
CA PHE A 119 8.34 15.49 -3.73
C PHE A 119 7.74 14.15 -4.18
N LEU A 120 7.62 13.94 -5.49
CA LEU A 120 7.19 12.66 -6.05
C LEU A 120 8.17 11.55 -5.69
N LEU A 121 9.47 11.76 -5.84
CA LEU A 121 10.51 10.78 -5.50
C LEU A 121 10.51 10.42 -4.00
N VAL A 122 10.31 11.41 -3.12
CA VAL A 122 10.16 11.13 -1.68
C VAL A 122 8.95 10.24 -1.41
N SER A 123 7.82 10.54 -2.06
CA SER A 123 6.59 9.75 -1.94
C SER A 123 6.77 8.32 -2.48
N GLN A 124 7.50 8.18 -3.60
CA GLN A 124 7.82 6.90 -4.24
C GLN A 124 8.79 6.05 -3.42
N ASN A 125 9.91 6.62 -2.95
CA ASN A 125 10.87 5.90 -2.11
C ASN A 125 10.19 5.31 -0.88
N ARG A 126 9.26 6.07 -0.29
CA ARG A 126 8.45 5.58 0.80
C ARG A 126 7.60 4.39 0.38
N GLU A 127 6.84 4.49 -0.71
CA GLU A 127 6.02 3.37 -1.17
C GLU A 127 6.87 2.11 -1.44
N VAL A 128 8.07 2.28 -2.00
CA VAL A 128 9.03 1.18 -2.21
C VAL A 128 9.47 0.53 -0.89
N ASP A 129 9.73 1.31 0.15
CA ASP A 129 10.08 0.76 1.48
C ASP A 129 8.92 -0.03 2.10
N TYR A 130 7.68 0.44 1.91
CA TYR A 130 6.48 -0.25 2.40
C TYR A 130 6.25 -1.55 1.63
N GLU A 131 6.31 -1.50 0.30
CA GLU A 131 6.15 -2.68 -0.57
C GLU A 131 7.28 -3.70 -0.35
N ARG A 132 8.51 -3.26 -0.04
CA ARG A 132 9.61 -4.16 0.33
C ARG A 132 9.28 -4.96 1.59
N LYS A 133 8.85 -4.31 2.68
CA LYS A 133 8.50 -5.03 3.91
C LYS A 133 7.27 -5.91 3.72
N ARG A 134 6.30 -5.46 2.94
CA ARG A 134 5.13 -6.27 2.57
C ARG A 134 5.54 -7.54 1.84
N ALA A 135 6.41 -7.44 0.84
CA ALA A 135 6.92 -8.59 0.10
C ALA A 135 7.68 -9.56 1.01
N GLU A 136 8.44 -9.05 1.98
CA GLU A 136 9.15 -9.88 2.97
C GLU A 136 8.18 -10.70 3.84
N LEU A 137 7.15 -10.06 4.41
CA LEU A 137 6.13 -10.78 5.20
C LEU A 137 5.31 -11.76 4.35
N GLU A 138 4.98 -11.39 3.11
CA GLU A 138 4.28 -12.28 2.19
C GLU A 138 5.12 -13.51 1.83
N TYR A 139 6.43 -13.32 1.66
CA TYR A 139 7.37 -14.42 1.46
C TYR A 139 7.44 -15.33 2.68
N GLU A 140 7.58 -14.78 3.90
CA GLU A 140 7.59 -15.57 5.13
C GLU A 140 6.31 -16.39 5.30
N ASN A 141 5.15 -15.77 5.07
CA ASN A 141 3.85 -16.44 5.12
C ASN A 141 3.76 -17.56 4.08
N THR A 142 4.21 -17.31 2.86
CA THR A 142 4.22 -18.31 1.78
C THR A 142 5.09 -19.51 2.16
N VAL A 143 6.29 -19.28 2.71
CA VAL A 143 7.18 -20.35 3.16
C VAL A 143 6.55 -21.14 4.30
N GLN A 144 5.95 -20.47 5.28
CA GLN A 144 5.26 -21.13 6.39
C GLN A 144 4.09 -21.99 5.91
N THR A 145 3.26 -21.45 5.02
CA THR A 145 2.12 -22.16 4.44
C THR A 145 2.57 -23.40 3.68
N ASN A 146 3.62 -23.30 2.85
CA ASN A 146 4.17 -24.45 2.14
C ASN A 146 4.71 -25.52 3.08
N ARG A 147 5.35 -25.13 4.19
CA ARG A 147 5.83 -26.08 5.20
C ARG A 147 4.69 -26.84 5.87
N LEU A 148 3.66 -26.13 6.34
CA LEU A 148 2.48 -26.75 6.95
C LEU A 148 1.76 -27.68 5.97
N LEU A 149 1.64 -27.28 4.71
CA LEU A 149 1.07 -28.11 3.67
C LEU A 149 1.89 -29.41 3.47
N GLY A 150 3.21 -29.31 3.46
CA GLY A 150 4.11 -30.46 3.41
C GLY A 150 3.93 -31.41 4.60
N GLU A 151 3.81 -30.88 5.81
CA GLU A 151 3.56 -31.67 7.03
C GLU A 151 2.22 -32.42 6.94
N ILE A 152 1.16 -31.74 6.48
CA ILE A 152 -0.15 -32.36 6.24
C ILE A 152 -0.06 -33.46 5.17
N HIS A 153 0.66 -33.24 4.07
CA HIS A 153 0.87 -34.26 3.04
C HIS A 153 1.54 -35.51 3.59
N LEU A 154 2.55 -35.37 4.46
CA LEU A 154 3.22 -36.51 5.10
C LEU A 154 2.31 -37.26 6.07
N GLN A 155 1.49 -36.54 6.85
CA GLN A 155 0.49 -37.16 7.72
C GLN A 155 -0.56 -37.94 6.91
N LEU A 156 -1.07 -37.35 5.83
CA LEU A 156 -2.02 -38.01 4.94
C LEU A 156 -1.42 -39.27 4.29
N ALA A 157 -0.17 -39.20 3.82
CA ALA A 157 0.54 -40.36 3.28
C ALA A 157 0.71 -41.46 4.33
N THR A 158 0.98 -41.09 5.59
CA THR A 158 1.09 -42.04 6.70
C THR A 158 -0.25 -42.72 6.98
N ILE A 159 -1.35 -41.97 7.01
CA ILE A 159 -2.70 -42.51 7.22
C ILE A 159 -3.08 -43.43 6.06
N ALA A 160 -2.85 -43.02 4.82
CA ALA A 160 -3.15 -43.81 3.62
C ALA A 160 -2.43 -45.17 3.66
N ASN A 161 -1.14 -45.19 3.97
CA ASN A 161 -0.36 -46.42 4.11
C ASN A 161 -0.90 -47.35 5.22
N ARG A 162 -1.41 -46.79 6.33
CA ARG A 162 -2.02 -47.59 7.40
C ARG A 162 -3.34 -48.22 6.98
N VAL A 163 -4.16 -47.47 6.23
CA VAL A 163 -5.45 -47.99 5.71
C VAL A 163 -5.20 -49.12 4.72
N GLU A 164 -4.27 -48.96 3.78
CA GLU A 164 -3.92 -50.00 2.80
C GLU A 164 -3.39 -51.27 3.47
N ARG A 165 -2.57 -51.12 4.52
CA ARG A 165 -2.08 -52.26 5.31
C ARG A 165 -3.24 -53.01 5.98
N ILE A 166 -4.14 -52.30 6.66
CA ILE A 166 -5.30 -52.91 7.32
C ILE A 166 -6.20 -53.63 6.29
N GLU A 167 -6.42 -53.03 5.13
CA GLU A 167 -7.20 -53.66 4.05
C GLU A 167 -6.54 -54.94 3.55
N SER A 168 -5.20 -54.95 3.42
CA SER A 168 -4.45 -56.14 3.02
C SER A 168 -4.53 -57.27 4.05
N ASP A 169 -4.44 -56.97 5.35
CA ASP A 169 -4.54 -57.96 6.43
C ASP A 169 -5.95 -58.59 6.46
N LEU A 170 -7.01 -57.78 6.35
CA LEU A 170 -8.40 -58.25 6.26
C LEU A 170 -8.67 -59.08 5.01
N ARG A 171 -7.95 -58.84 3.91
CA ARG A 171 -8.06 -59.64 2.68
C ARG A 171 -7.39 -61.01 2.84
N ILE A 172 -6.33 -61.12 3.63
CA ILE A 172 -5.60 -62.39 3.86
C ILE A 172 -6.39 -63.31 4.80
N GLU A 173 -7.14 -62.76 5.75
CA GLU A 173 -7.97 -63.54 6.69
C GLU A 173 -9.26 -64.12 6.07
N ARG A 174 -9.62 -63.73 4.84
CA ARG A 174 -10.80 -64.19 4.13
C ARG A 174 -10.46 -65.26 3.10
#